data_AF-A0A366ULL2-F1
#
_entry.id   AF-A0A366ULL2-F1
#
_cell.length_a   1.000
_cell.length_b   1.000
_cell.length_c   1.000
_cell.angle_alpha   90.00
_cell.angle_beta   90.00
_cell.angle_gamma   90.00
#
_symmetry.space_group_name_H-M   'P 1'
#
loop_
_entity.id
_entity.type
_entity.pdbx_description
1 polymer ?
#
loop_
_entity_poly.entity_id
_entity_poly.type
_entity_poly.pdbx_seq_one_letter_code
_entity_poly.pdbx_strand_id
1 'polypeptide(L)'
;MDKKQVTDLRSELLDSRFGAKSISTIAESKRFPLHEMRDDVAFQIINDELYLDGNARQNLATFCQTWDDENVHKLMDLSINKNWIDKEEYPQSAAIDLRCVNMVADLWHAPAPKNGQAVGTNTIGSSEACMLGGMAMKWRWRKRMEAAGKPTDKPNLVCGPVQICWH
;
A
#
# COMPACT_ATOMS: atom_id res chain seq x y z
N MET A 1 13.11 -44.27 9.36
CA MET A 1 11.83 -44.05 8.66
C MET A 1 11.18 -45.38 8.37
N ASP A 2 9.88 -45.50 8.60
CA ASP A 2 9.13 -46.67 8.15
C ASP A 2 8.81 -46.57 6.63
N LYS A 3 8.34 -47.67 6.03
CA LYS A 3 7.98 -47.70 4.59
C LYS A 3 6.90 -46.68 4.22
N LYS A 4 6.02 -46.31 5.15
CA LYS A 4 4.94 -45.35 4.92
C LYS A 4 5.51 -43.93 4.82
N GLN A 5 6.40 -43.55 5.73
CA GLN A 5 7.10 -42.26 5.69
C GLN A 5 7.91 -42.09 4.39
N VAL A 6 8.59 -43.15 3.94
CA VAL A 6 9.32 -43.11 2.65
C VAL A 6 8.37 -42.91 1.48
N THR A 7 7.19 -43.54 1.52
CA THR A 7 6.18 -43.42 0.47
C THR A 7 5.51 -42.04 0.48
N ASP A 8 5.22 -41.50 1.67
CA ASP A 8 4.65 -40.15 1.84
C ASP A 8 5.59 -39.08 1.28
N LEU A 9 6.89 -39.14 1.58
CA LEU A 9 7.88 -38.21 1.00
C LEU A 9 7.99 -38.34 -0.53
N ARG A 10 7.88 -39.56 -1.05
CA ARG A 10 7.88 -39.79 -2.51
C ARG A 10 6.67 -39.14 -3.18
N SER A 11 5.48 -39.26 -2.58
CA SER A 11 4.26 -38.61 -3.05
C SER A 11 4.37 -37.08 -2.96
N GLU A 12 4.88 -36.56 -1.85
CA GLU A 12 5.11 -35.12 -1.69
C GLU A 12 6.03 -34.54 -2.78
N LEU A 13 7.03 -35.31 -3.20
CA LEU A 13 7.96 -34.93 -4.28
C LEU A 13 7.36 -35.05 -5.68
N LEU A 14 6.58 -36.11 -5.96
CA LEU A 14 6.20 -36.48 -7.33
C LEU A 14 4.76 -36.14 -7.70
N ASP A 15 3.87 -35.95 -6.73
CA ASP A 15 2.46 -35.71 -7.01
C ASP A 15 2.24 -34.32 -7.62
N SER A 16 1.41 -34.25 -8.66
CA SER A 16 0.91 -32.98 -9.18
C SER A 16 0.18 -32.19 -8.09
N ARG A 17 0.15 -30.85 -8.18
CA ARG A 17 -0.41 -29.99 -7.11
C ARG A 17 -1.84 -30.33 -6.68
N PHE A 18 -2.71 -30.70 -7.62
CA PHE A 18 -4.11 -31.06 -7.32
C PHE A 18 -4.29 -32.53 -6.87
N GLY A 19 -3.28 -33.38 -7.08
CA GLY A 19 -3.25 -34.74 -6.54
C GLY A 19 -2.52 -34.84 -5.20
N ALA A 20 -1.77 -33.80 -4.81
CA ALA A 20 -0.99 -33.79 -3.59
C ALA A 20 -1.89 -33.82 -2.35
N LYS A 21 -1.52 -34.62 -1.35
CA LYS A 21 -2.25 -34.70 -0.08
C LYS A 21 -2.37 -33.35 0.64
N SER A 22 -1.41 -32.46 0.45
CA SER A 22 -1.40 -31.13 1.08
C SER A 22 -2.58 -30.25 0.65
N ILE A 23 -3.12 -30.42 -0.57
CA ILE A 23 -4.28 -29.63 -1.04
C ILE A 23 -5.63 -30.17 -0.53
N SER A 24 -5.65 -31.32 0.15
CA SER A 24 -6.90 -32.01 0.51
C SER A 24 -7.65 -31.42 1.71
N THR A 25 -7.16 -30.33 2.29
CA THR A 25 -7.71 -29.69 3.49
C THR A 25 -8.00 -28.22 3.23
N ILE A 26 -9.04 -27.70 3.87
CA ILE A 26 -9.35 -26.26 3.86
C ILE A 26 -8.18 -25.49 4.49
N ALA A 27 -7.87 -24.30 3.95
CA ALA A 27 -6.85 -23.41 4.48
C ALA A 27 -7.10 -23.04 5.96
N GLU A 28 -6.03 -22.98 6.76
CA GLU A 28 -6.10 -22.56 8.16
C GLU A 28 -6.45 -21.07 8.24
N SER A 29 -7.40 -20.72 9.13
CA SER A 29 -7.94 -19.36 9.24
C SER A 29 -7.96 -18.83 10.68
N LYS A 30 -7.47 -19.60 11.66
CA LYS A 30 -7.60 -19.28 13.09
C LYS A 30 -6.31 -19.33 13.88
N ARG A 31 -5.31 -20.11 13.45
CA ARG A 31 -4.03 -20.26 14.17
C ARG A 31 -2.85 -20.22 13.22
N PHE A 32 -1.66 -19.97 13.76
CA PHE A 32 -0.43 -20.07 12.99
C PHE A 32 -0.15 -21.55 12.64
N PRO A 33 0.05 -21.90 11.35
CA PRO A 33 0.33 -23.29 10.95
C PRO A 33 1.62 -23.83 11.57
N LEU A 34 1.61 -25.09 12.03
CA LEU A 34 2.78 -25.73 12.66
C LEU A 34 3.81 -26.23 11.64
N HIS A 35 3.35 -26.63 10.45
CA HIS A 35 4.17 -27.29 9.45
C HIS A 35 4.25 -26.44 8.18
N GLU A 36 5.39 -26.55 7.50
CA GLU A 36 5.56 -26.04 6.15
C GLU A 36 4.67 -26.82 5.16
N MET A 37 4.43 -26.21 4.01
CA MET A 37 3.68 -26.77 2.89
C MET A 37 4.45 -26.49 1.62
N ARG A 38 4.33 -27.36 0.62
CA ARG A 38 4.87 -27.13 -0.73
C ARG A 38 4.36 -25.79 -1.30
N ASP A 39 5.27 -24.98 -1.81
CA ASP A 39 5.02 -23.59 -2.20
C ASP A 39 4.03 -23.46 -3.37
N ASP A 40 4.08 -24.39 -4.33
CA ASP A 40 3.17 -24.43 -5.48
C ASP A 40 1.71 -24.70 -5.06
N VAL A 41 1.50 -25.50 -4.02
CA VAL A 41 0.17 -25.78 -3.45
C VAL A 41 -0.32 -24.58 -2.64
N ALA A 42 0.55 -23.98 -1.82
CA ALA A 42 0.21 -22.77 -1.07
C ALA A 42 -0.19 -21.62 -2.01
N PHE A 43 0.58 -21.40 -3.08
CA PHE A 43 0.24 -20.43 -4.13
C PHE A 43 -1.10 -20.76 -4.80
N GLN A 44 -1.33 -22.01 -5.20
CA GLN A 44 -2.54 -22.40 -5.93
C GLN A 44 -3.80 -22.18 -5.09
N ILE A 45 -3.78 -22.54 -3.80
CA ILE A 45 -4.93 -22.34 -2.91
C ILE A 45 -5.28 -20.85 -2.81
N ILE A 46 -4.29 -20.00 -2.54
CA ILE A 46 -4.51 -18.55 -2.41
C ILE A 46 -4.95 -17.94 -3.75
N ASN A 47 -4.33 -18.34 -4.86
CA ASN A 47 -4.72 -17.90 -6.20
C ASN A 47 -6.18 -18.26 -6.52
N ASP A 48 -6.62 -19.47 -6.17
CA ASP A 48 -7.99 -19.92 -6.45
C ASP A 48 -9.03 -19.18 -5.60
N GLU A 49 -8.70 -18.84 -4.35
CA GLU A 49 -9.56 -18.00 -3.50
C GLU A 49 -9.76 -16.59 -4.08
N LEU A 50 -8.71 -16.00 -4.66
CA LEU A 50 -8.76 -14.63 -5.23
C LEU A 50 -9.70 -14.50 -6.43
N TYR A 51 -10.13 -15.58 -7.08
CA TYR A 51 -11.18 -15.51 -8.11
C TYR A 51 -12.53 -15.01 -7.57
N LEU A 52 -12.77 -15.11 -6.25
CA LEU A 52 -13.99 -14.62 -5.61
C LEU A 52 -14.05 -13.08 -5.50
N ASP A 53 -12.94 -12.37 -5.71
CA ASP A 53 -12.94 -10.89 -5.78
C ASP A 53 -13.65 -10.37 -7.04
N GLY A 54 -13.83 -11.22 -8.05
CA GLY A 54 -14.36 -10.85 -9.35
C GLY A 54 -13.33 -10.17 -10.26
N ASN A 55 -13.78 -9.64 -11.40
CA ASN A 55 -12.90 -9.00 -12.36
C ASN A 55 -12.84 -7.48 -12.13
N ALA A 56 -11.69 -6.98 -11.68
CA ALA A 56 -11.49 -5.56 -11.40
C ALA A 56 -11.78 -4.63 -12.60
N ARG A 57 -11.61 -5.10 -13.84
CA ARG A 57 -11.91 -4.32 -15.06
C ARG A 57 -13.41 -4.07 -15.27
N GLN A 58 -14.26 -4.85 -14.59
CA GLN A 58 -15.71 -4.71 -14.62
C GLN A 58 -16.24 -3.94 -13.41
N ASN A 59 -15.38 -3.53 -12.47
CA ASN A 59 -15.76 -2.70 -11.34
C ASN A 59 -15.91 -1.24 -11.79
N LEU A 60 -17.16 -0.77 -11.87
CA LEU A 60 -17.50 0.62 -12.23
C LEU A 60 -17.76 1.53 -11.03
N ALA A 61 -17.57 1.02 -9.80
CA ALA A 61 -17.79 1.77 -8.56
C ALA A 61 -16.51 2.41 -8.01
N THR A 62 -15.35 1.82 -8.29
CA THR A 62 -14.07 2.31 -7.78
C THR A 62 -13.53 3.50 -8.59
N PHE A 63 -12.81 4.38 -7.92
CA PHE A 63 -12.03 5.46 -8.53
C PHE A 63 -10.55 5.10 -8.70
N CYS A 64 -10.11 3.95 -8.18
CA CYS A 64 -8.73 3.47 -8.29
C CYS A 64 -8.45 2.89 -9.69
N GLN A 65 -7.19 2.95 -10.12
CA GLN A 65 -6.76 2.31 -11.37
C GLN A 65 -6.89 0.78 -11.28
N THR A 66 -7.34 0.16 -12.38
CA THR A 66 -7.50 -1.30 -12.52
C THR A 66 -6.83 -1.84 -13.78
N TRP A 67 -6.02 -1.01 -14.45
CA TRP A 67 -5.16 -1.39 -15.56
C TRP A 67 -3.94 -0.48 -15.57
N ASP A 68 -2.77 -1.08 -15.75
CA ASP A 68 -1.49 -0.41 -15.87
C ASP A 68 -0.75 -0.98 -17.09
N ASP A 69 0.14 -0.20 -17.70
CA ASP A 69 0.90 -0.68 -18.85
C ASP A 69 2.02 -1.66 -18.44
N GLU A 70 2.59 -2.35 -19.43
CA GLU A 70 3.63 -3.36 -19.20
C GLU A 70 4.90 -2.79 -18.55
N ASN A 71 5.22 -1.50 -18.80
CA ASN A 71 6.40 -0.87 -18.22
C ASN A 71 6.19 -0.58 -16.73
N VAL A 72 4.98 -0.19 -16.32
CA VAL A 72 4.61 -0.03 -14.91
C VAL A 72 4.74 -1.36 -14.17
N HIS A 73 4.24 -2.45 -14.74
CA HIS A 73 4.43 -3.79 -14.15
C HIS A 73 5.91 -4.13 -13.92
N LYS A 74 6.77 -3.89 -14.93
CA LYS A 74 8.23 -4.11 -14.81
C LYS A 74 8.87 -3.23 -13.73
N LEU A 75 8.50 -1.96 -13.66
CA LEU A 75 9.05 -1.02 -12.68
C LEU A 75 8.65 -1.38 -11.25
N MET A 76 7.40 -1.81 -11.05
CA MET A 76 6.91 -2.25 -9.75
C MET A 76 7.63 -3.51 -9.26
N ASP A 77 7.80 -4.52 -10.13
CA ASP A 77 8.55 -5.75 -9.81
C ASP A 77 10.02 -5.46 -9.47
N LEU A 78 10.70 -4.62 -10.28
CA LEU A 78 12.07 -4.17 -10.01
C LEU A 78 12.24 -3.39 -8.69
N SER A 79 11.14 -2.83 -8.17
CA SER A 79 11.16 -1.90 -7.03
C SER A 79 10.53 -2.47 -5.76
N ILE A 80 10.01 -3.72 -5.79
CA ILE A 80 9.28 -4.32 -4.67
C ILE A 80 10.10 -4.36 -3.36
N ASN A 81 11.43 -4.41 -3.46
CA ASN A 81 12.35 -4.45 -2.31
C ASN A 81 13.03 -3.10 -2.01
N LYS A 82 12.54 -1.98 -2.58
CA LYS A 82 13.08 -0.64 -2.32
C LYS A 82 12.22 0.07 -1.27
N ASN A 83 12.82 0.40 -0.13
CA ASN A 83 12.09 1.08 0.94
C ASN A 83 12.03 2.60 0.69
N TRP A 84 10.83 3.15 0.55
CA TRP A 84 10.64 4.58 0.26
C TRP A 84 11.17 5.49 1.38
N ILE A 85 11.10 5.07 2.66
CA ILE A 85 11.51 5.93 3.78
C ILE A 85 13.04 6.04 3.92
N ASP A 86 13.78 5.05 3.43
CA ASP A 86 15.24 4.96 3.58
C ASP A 86 15.97 5.79 2.50
N LYS A 87 15.91 7.12 2.66
CA LYS A 87 16.39 8.08 1.65
C LYS A 87 17.89 7.97 1.36
N GLU A 88 18.69 7.56 2.35
CA GLU A 88 20.14 7.37 2.20
C GLU A 88 20.49 6.08 1.45
N GLU A 89 19.71 5.01 1.64
CA GLU A 89 19.94 3.71 0.99
C GLU A 89 19.42 3.70 -0.45
N TYR A 90 18.34 4.44 -0.71
CA TYR A 90 17.70 4.55 -2.03
C TYR A 90 17.66 6.00 -2.53
N PRO A 91 18.81 6.68 -2.68
CA PRO A 91 18.88 8.12 -2.92
C PRO A 91 18.29 8.51 -4.27
N GLN A 92 18.38 7.64 -5.29
CA GLN A 92 17.79 7.93 -6.60
C GLN A 92 16.26 7.80 -6.58
N SER A 93 15.70 6.89 -5.78
CA SER A 93 14.25 6.81 -5.57
C SER A 93 13.74 8.07 -4.86
N ALA A 94 14.47 8.53 -3.84
CA ALA A 94 14.18 9.79 -3.16
C ALA A 94 14.29 11.01 -4.10
N ALA A 95 15.28 11.02 -5.00
CA ALA A 95 15.41 12.08 -5.99
C ALA A 95 14.24 12.11 -6.99
N ILE A 96 13.74 10.95 -7.41
CA ILE A 96 12.54 10.85 -8.27
C ILE A 96 11.31 11.37 -7.52
N ASP A 97 11.14 11.00 -6.25
CA ASP A 97 10.06 11.50 -5.39
C ASP A 97 10.03 13.03 -5.32
N LEU A 98 11.17 13.67 -5.08
CA LEU A 98 11.27 15.14 -5.04
C LEU A 98 10.98 15.82 -6.38
N ARG A 99 11.30 15.16 -7.50
CA ARG A 99 10.92 15.64 -8.85
C ARG A 99 9.41 15.58 -9.04
N CYS A 100 8.75 14.50 -8.61
CA CYS A 100 7.30 14.38 -8.65
C CYS A 100 6.63 15.50 -7.83
N VAL A 101 7.16 15.81 -6.64
CA VAL A 101 6.66 16.95 -5.82
C VAL A 101 6.74 18.26 -6.60
N ASN A 102 7.86 18.54 -7.27
CA ASN A 102 8.00 19.75 -8.10
C ASN A 102 7.00 19.78 -9.27
N MET A 103 6.86 18.66 -9.98
CA MET A 103 5.94 18.56 -11.13
C MET A 103 4.47 18.76 -10.72
N VAL A 104 4.04 18.17 -9.59
CA VAL A 104 2.67 18.34 -9.07
C VAL A 104 2.45 19.76 -8.56
N ALA A 105 3.44 20.37 -7.90
CA ALA A 105 3.35 21.75 -7.45
C ALA A 105 3.22 22.73 -8.63
N ASP A 106 4.01 22.52 -9.70
CA ASP A 106 3.93 23.29 -10.94
C ASP A 106 2.55 23.13 -11.62
N LEU A 107 2.06 21.88 -11.73
CA LEU A 107 0.74 21.57 -12.29
C LEU A 107 -0.40 22.30 -11.55
N TRP A 108 -0.26 22.51 -10.23
CA TRP A 108 -1.23 23.24 -9.40
C TRP A 108 -0.91 24.74 -9.27
N HIS A 109 -0.01 25.28 -10.10
CA HIS A 109 0.38 26.69 -10.12
C HIS A 109 0.87 27.21 -8.76
N ALA A 110 1.61 26.38 -8.01
CA ALA A 110 2.24 26.83 -6.78
C ALA A 110 3.23 27.99 -7.06
N PRO A 111 3.39 28.95 -6.14
CA PRO A 111 4.40 30.00 -6.28
C PRO A 111 5.80 29.41 -6.47
N ALA A 112 6.59 30.02 -7.36
CA ALA A 112 7.93 29.54 -7.68
C ALA A 112 8.79 29.37 -6.39
N PRO A 113 9.37 28.18 -6.16
CA PRO A 113 10.12 27.91 -4.93
C PRO A 113 11.45 28.67 -4.92
N LYS A 114 11.75 29.35 -3.81
CA LYS A 114 12.95 30.20 -3.65
C LYS A 114 14.27 29.44 -3.84
N ASN A 115 14.31 28.17 -3.46
CA ASN A 115 15.48 27.29 -3.53
C ASN A 115 15.35 26.24 -4.65
N GLY A 116 14.39 26.39 -5.56
CA GLY A 116 14.15 25.43 -6.65
C GLY A 116 13.43 24.14 -6.24
N GLN A 117 13.02 23.97 -4.97
CA GLN A 117 12.29 22.79 -4.49
C GLN A 117 10.96 23.18 -3.84
N ALA A 118 9.85 22.66 -4.36
CA ALA A 118 8.53 22.84 -3.79
C ALA A 118 8.38 22.09 -2.45
N VAL A 119 7.50 22.62 -1.58
CA VAL A 119 7.18 22.02 -0.28
C VAL A 119 6.02 21.05 -0.44
N GLY A 120 6.28 19.76 -0.24
CA GLY A 120 5.31 18.68 -0.33
C GLY A 120 5.97 17.32 -0.06
N THR A 121 5.19 16.25 -0.09
CA THR A 121 5.67 14.87 0.07
C THR A 121 4.73 13.91 -0.64
N ASN A 122 5.24 12.76 -1.07
CA ASN A 122 4.40 11.59 -1.36
C ASN A 122 3.76 11.06 -0.06
N THR A 123 2.59 10.43 -0.21
CA THR A 123 1.86 9.67 0.82
C THR A 123 1.30 8.41 0.20
N ILE A 124 0.88 7.43 1.01
CA ILE A 124 0.24 6.20 0.49
C ILE A 124 -1.08 6.52 -0.21
N GLY A 125 -1.80 7.54 0.25
CA GLY A 125 -3.02 8.02 -0.40
C GLY A 125 -3.52 9.32 0.20
N SER A 126 -4.66 9.81 -0.31
CA SER A 126 -5.22 11.09 0.10
C SER A 126 -5.63 11.14 1.58
N SER A 127 -5.96 10.02 2.22
CA SER A 127 -6.29 9.99 3.65
C SER A 127 -5.13 10.53 4.50
N GLU A 128 -3.92 10.00 4.31
CA GLU A 128 -2.71 10.48 5.00
C GLU A 128 -2.41 11.94 4.66
N ALA A 129 -2.48 12.31 3.37
CA ALA A 129 -2.28 13.70 2.93
C ALA A 129 -3.28 14.68 3.59
N CYS A 130 -4.55 14.29 3.72
CA CYS A 130 -5.59 15.04 4.41
C CYS A 130 -5.27 15.21 5.89
N MET A 131 -4.82 14.16 6.58
CA MET A 131 -4.42 14.23 8.00
C MET A 131 -3.22 15.15 8.21
N LEU A 132 -2.20 15.07 7.35
CA LEU A 132 -1.04 15.97 7.39
C LEU A 132 -1.47 17.42 7.17
N GLY A 133 -2.33 17.66 6.17
CA GLY A 133 -2.93 18.97 5.91
C GLY A 133 -3.74 19.49 7.10
N GLY A 134 -4.54 18.63 7.72
CA GLY A 134 -5.35 18.90 8.91
C GLY A 134 -4.51 19.28 10.13
N MET A 135 -3.45 18.51 10.41
CA MET A 135 -2.50 18.84 11.47
C MET A 135 -1.81 20.17 11.21
N ALA A 136 -1.40 20.45 9.97
CA ALA A 136 -0.81 21.72 9.61
C ALA A 136 -1.79 22.89 9.78
N MET A 137 -3.08 22.71 9.44
CA MET A 137 -4.14 23.69 9.73
C MET A 137 -4.28 23.94 11.23
N LYS A 138 -4.39 22.88 12.03
CA LYS A 138 -4.53 22.95 13.49
C LYS A 138 -3.37 23.70 14.14
N TRP A 139 -2.12 23.37 13.78
CA TRP A 139 -0.95 24.02 14.35
C TRP A 139 -0.82 25.50 13.94
N ARG A 140 -1.12 25.85 12.68
CA ARG A 140 -1.15 27.26 12.25
C ARG A 140 -2.23 28.05 12.98
N TRP A 141 -3.42 27.47 13.14
CA TRP A 141 -4.51 28.09 13.92
C TRP A 141 -4.10 28.31 15.37
N ARG A 142 -3.52 27.28 16.01
CA ARG A 142 -3.10 27.34 17.42
C ARG A 142 -2.13 28.49 17.68
N LYS A 143 -1.07 28.60 16.85
CA LYS A 143 -0.09 29.70 16.94
C LYS A 143 -0.74 31.08 16.79
N ARG A 144 -1.72 31.24 15.88
CA ARG A 144 -2.43 32.52 15.70
C ARG A 144 -3.30 32.87 16.92
N MET A 145 -3.96 31.88 17.52
CA MET A 145 -4.80 32.08 18.69
C MET A 145 -3.97 32.41 19.93
N GLU A 146 -2.86 31.71 20.14
CA GLU A 146 -1.89 31.97 21.22
C GLU A 146 -1.31 33.38 21.11
N ALA A 147 -0.88 33.79 19.90
CA ALA A 147 -0.38 35.15 19.65
C ALA A 147 -1.44 36.24 19.91
N ALA A 148 -2.73 35.91 19.80
CA ALA A 148 -3.84 36.79 20.10
C ALA A 148 -4.36 36.66 21.56
N GLY A 149 -3.70 35.85 22.41
CA GLY A 149 -4.12 35.62 23.79
C GLY A 149 -5.45 34.88 23.95
N LYS A 150 -5.87 34.10 22.94
CA LYS A 150 -7.15 33.38 22.92
C LYS A 150 -6.98 31.88 23.27
N PRO A 151 -7.99 31.23 23.87
CA PRO A 151 -7.97 29.78 24.13
C PRO A 151 -7.83 28.93 22.86
N THR A 152 -7.26 27.72 23.01
CA THR A 152 -6.99 26.78 21.91
C THR A 152 -7.56 25.37 22.13
N ASP A 153 -8.47 25.21 23.09
CA ASP A 153 -9.03 23.93 23.53
C ASP A 153 -10.15 23.38 22.62
N LYS A 154 -10.79 24.22 21.80
CA LYS A 154 -11.96 23.84 20.97
C LYS A 154 -11.81 24.22 19.49
N PRO A 155 -10.88 23.59 18.75
CA PRO A 155 -10.83 23.76 17.30
C PRO A 155 -12.07 23.11 16.63
N ASN A 156 -12.49 23.67 15.51
CA ASN A 156 -13.48 23.07 14.62
C ASN A 156 -13.01 23.19 13.16
N LEU A 157 -13.60 22.39 12.27
CA LEU A 157 -13.34 22.42 10.84
C LEU A 157 -14.69 22.37 10.10
N VAL A 158 -14.95 23.39 9.29
CA VAL A 158 -16.17 23.49 8.48
C VAL A 158 -15.91 22.85 7.12
N CYS A 159 -16.79 21.95 6.68
CA CYS A 159 -16.68 21.25 5.41
C CYS A 159 -18.06 20.90 4.82
N GLY A 160 -18.08 20.43 3.56
CA GLY A 160 -19.29 19.95 2.88
C GLY A 160 -19.54 18.44 3.10
N PRO A 161 -20.15 17.73 2.14
CA PRO A 161 -20.29 16.27 2.20
C PRO A 161 -18.95 15.58 1.90
N VAL A 162 -18.14 15.41 2.93
CA VAL A 162 -16.76 14.91 2.83
C VAL A 162 -16.68 13.38 2.72
N GLN A 163 -15.55 12.89 2.21
CA GLN A 163 -15.16 11.49 2.32
C GLN A 163 -14.82 11.13 3.78
N ILE A 164 -14.94 9.85 4.14
CA ILE A 164 -14.81 9.35 5.52
C ILE A 164 -13.48 9.68 6.22
N CYS A 165 -12.41 10.01 5.49
CA CYS A 165 -11.11 10.36 6.08
C CYS A 165 -11.16 11.64 6.93
N TRP A 166 -12.22 12.43 6.85
CA TRP A 166 -12.41 13.62 7.67
C TRP A 166 -13.30 13.41 8.90
N HIS A 167 -13.87 12.20 9.08
CA HIS A 167 -14.69 11.82 10.23
C HIS A 167 -13.85 11.20 11.34
#